data_AF-A0A7J9YGL2-F1
#
_entry.id   AF-A0A7J9YGL2-F1
#
_cell.length_a   1.000
_cell.length_b   1.000
_cell.length_c   1.000
_cell.angle_alpha   90.00
_cell.angle_beta   90.00
_cell.angle_gamma   90.00
#
_symmetry.space_group_name_H-M   'P 1'
#
loop_
_entity.id
_entity.type
_entity.pdbx_description
1 polymer ?
#
loop_
_entity_poly.entity_id
_entity_poly.type
_entity_poly.pdbx_seq_one_letter_code
_entity_poly.pdbx_strand_id
1 'polypeptide(L)'
;MGASTPGRFWEDLAEDLKDPEFLRAYVVESVRIETIDRVVNELDDARQQMGLSKAELARAISAEPAAVRRLLSLSHRNPTIGTLVEVAAALGLRVTLEPLSAAEREQITEPLRTGRSDVPGRLARALHEKREPRRSKVVG
;
A
#
# COMPACT_ATOMS: atom_id res chain seq x y z
N MET A 1 -8.88 21.99 -21.53
CA MET A 1 -8.87 21.00 -20.43
C MET A 1 -8.12 21.62 -19.27
N GLY A 2 -8.84 22.14 -18.28
CA GLY A 2 -8.25 22.89 -17.16
C GLY A 2 -7.53 21.94 -16.20
N ALA A 3 -6.25 22.19 -15.97
CA ALA A 3 -5.52 21.58 -14.88
C ALA A 3 -6.16 22.04 -13.55
N SER A 4 -6.65 21.10 -12.74
CA SER A 4 -7.12 21.40 -11.39
C SER A 4 -5.99 22.09 -10.62
N THR A 5 -6.21 23.33 -10.20
CA THR A 5 -5.33 24.01 -9.24
C THR A 5 -5.19 23.09 -8.03
N PRO A 6 -3.97 22.76 -7.57
CA PRO A 6 -3.75 21.81 -6.47
C PRO A 6 -4.66 22.07 -5.27
N GLY A 7 -4.97 23.33 -4.95
CA GLY A 7 -5.91 23.70 -3.88
C GLY A 7 -7.32 23.12 -4.01
N ARG A 8 -7.93 23.16 -5.21
CA ARG A 8 -9.33 22.74 -5.41
C ARG A 8 -9.53 21.24 -5.21
N PHE A 9 -8.59 20.42 -5.68
CA PHE A 9 -8.63 18.97 -5.46
C PHE A 9 -8.61 18.61 -3.97
N TRP A 10 -7.76 19.28 -3.18
CA TRP A 10 -7.67 19.03 -1.74
C TRP A 10 -8.89 19.54 -0.97
N GLU A 11 -9.50 20.63 -1.43
CA GLU A 11 -10.76 21.15 -0.87
C GLU A 11 -11.91 20.19 -1.11
N ASP A 12 -12.08 19.72 -2.36
CA ASP A 12 -13.11 18.76 -2.72
C ASP A 12 -12.96 17.45 -1.93
N LEU A 13 -11.73 16.90 -1.86
CA LEU A 13 -11.45 15.69 -1.09
C LEU A 13 -11.68 15.89 0.42
N ALA A 14 -11.31 17.05 0.98
CA ALA A 14 -11.57 17.34 2.38
C ALA A 14 -13.07 17.45 2.70
N GLU A 15 -13.88 17.91 1.75
CA GLU A 15 -15.34 17.91 1.86
C GLU A 15 -15.90 16.49 1.83
N ASP A 16 -15.48 15.67 0.87
CA ASP A 16 -15.91 14.27 0.75
C ASP A 16 -15.57 13.46 2.02
N LEU A 17 -14.40 13.70 2.62
CA LEU A 17 -13.97 13.05 3.86
C LEU A 17 -14.79 13.42 5.10
N LYS A 18 -15.73 14.38 5.02
CA LYS A 18 -16.71 14.63 6.08
C LYS A 18 -17.81 13.57 6.11
N ASP A 19 -18.07 12.88 5.00
CA ASP A 19 -18.98 11.76 4.97
C ASP A 19 -18.34 10.53 5.65
N PRO A 20 -18.95 9.98 6.73
CA PRO A 20 -18.36 8.86 7.47
C PRO A 20 -18.19 7.57 6.67
N GLU A 21 -19.01 7.33 5.64
CA GLU A 21 -18.87 6.14 4.78
C GLU A 21 -17.68 6.30 3.83
N PHE A 22 -17.64 7.43 3.11
CA PHE A 22 -16.52 7.78 2.24
C PHE A 22 -15.19 7.82 2.98
N LEU A 23 -15.14 8.46 4.16
CA LEU A 23 -13.96 8.53 5.00
C LEU A 23 -13.39 7.14 5.30
N ARG A 24 -14.24 6.21 5.75
CA ARG A 24 -13.79 4.85 6.09
C ARG A 24 -13.30 4.12 4.85
N ALA A 25 -14.05 4.18 3.75
CA ALA A 25 -13.66 3.54 2.50
C ALA A 25 -12.30 4.07 1.99
N TYR A 26 -12.13 5.39 2.03
CA TYR A 26 -10.91 6.06 1.61
C TYR A 26 -9.71 5.65 2.48
N VAL A 27 -9.85 5.69 3.82
CA VAL A 27 -8.80 5.29 4.76
C VAL A 27 -8.41 3.82 4.56
N VAL A 28 -9.38 2.90 4.49
CA VAL A 28 -9.11 1.46 4.28
C VAL A 28 -8.34 1.24 2.99
N GLU A 29 -8.78 1.85 1.90
CA GLU A 29 -8.17 1.63 0.59
C GLU A 29 -6.77 2.25 0.50
N SER A 30 -6.55 3.42 1.08
CA SER A 30 -5.22 4.02 1.18
C SER A 30 -4.24 3.15 1.97
N VAL A 31 -4.66 2.65 3.14
CA VAL A 31 -3.83 1.75 3.96
C VAL A 31 -3.55 0.43 3.23
N ARG A 32 -4.56 -0.13 2.55
CA ARG A 32 -4.41 -1.36 1.77
C ARG A 32 -3.36 -1.22 0.67
N ILE A 33 -3.48 -0.18 -0.16
CA ILE A 33 -2.56 0.06 -1.28
C ILE A 33 -1.13 0.23 -0.74
N GLU A 34 -0.93 1.13 0.23
CA GLU A 34 0.38 1.39 0.82
C GLU A 34 1.01 0.12 1.40
N THR A 35 0.22 -0.65 2.16
CA THR A 35 0.71 -1.87 2.83
C THR A 35 1.12 -2.94 1.83
N ILE A 36 0.28 -3.21 0.82
CA ILE A 36 0.60 -4.19 -0.21
C ILE A 36 1.85 -3.76 -0.97
N ASP A 37 1.93 -2.48 -1.35
CA ASP A 37 3.06 -1.99 -2.12
C ASP A 37 4.38 -2.09 -1.34
N ARG A 38 4.36 -1.65 -0.09
CA ARG A 38 5.52 -1.74 0.80
C ARG A 38 5.97 -3.19 0.98
N VAL A 39 5.07 -4.08 1.39
CA VAL A 39 5.42 -5.48 1.67
C VAL A 39 5.94 -6.19 0.42
N VAL A 40 5.30 -6.02 -0.73
CA VAL A 40 5.77 -6.68 -1.95
C VAL A 40 7.13 -6.13 -2.41
N ASN A 41 7.37 -4.82 -2.26
CA ASN A 41 8.67 -4.24 -2.59
C ASN A 41 9.76 -4.75 -1.64
N GLU A 42 9.50 -4.82 -0.32
CA GLU A 42 10.42 -5.40 0.66
C GLU A 42 10.76 -6.87 0.33
N LEU A 43 9.77 -7.66 -0.12
CA LEU A 43 9.99 -9.03 -0.57
C LEU A 43 10.81 -9.09 -1.87
N ASP A 44 10.57 -8.20 -2.84
CA ASP A 44 11.37 -8.16 -4.07
C ASP A 44 12.82 -7.75 -3.78
N ASP A 45 13.03 -6.79 -2.89
CA ASP A 45 14.36 -6.35 -2.47
C ASP A 45 15.11 -7.47 -1.76
N ALA A 46 14.45 -8.19 -0.83
CA ALA A 46 15.05 -9.35 -0.16
C ALA A 46 15.40 -10.46 -1.16
N ARG A 47 14.52 -10.75 -2.13
CA ARG A 47 14.81 -11.69 -3.23
C ARG A 47 16.06 -11.26 -4.00
N GLN A 48 16.18 -9.98 -4.35
CA GLN A 48 17.34 -9.45 -5.07
C GLN A 48 18.63 -9.57 -4.25
N GLN A 49 18.59 -9.29 -2.95
CA GLN A 49 19.74 -9.43 -2.03
C GLN A 49 20.24 -10.87 -1.93
N MET A 50 19.33 -11.86 -2.03
CA MET A 50 19.68 -13.28 -2.07
C MET A 50 20.18 -13.75 -3.45
N GLY A 51 20.17 -12.89 -4.48
CA GLY A 51 20.55 -13.26 -5.84
C GLY A 51 19.56 -14.20 -6.55
N LEU A 52 18.34 -14.36 -6.01
CA LEU A 52 17.33 -15.25 -6.58
C LEU A 52 16.60 -14.58 -7.74
N SER A 53 16.44 -15.25 -8.87
CA SER A 53 15.54 -14.80 -9.93
C SER A 53 14.07 -14.98 -9.55
N LYS A 54 13.17 -14.25 -10.23
CA LYS A 54 11.71 -14.41 -10.07
C LYS A 54 11.24 -15.84 -10.38
N ALA A 55 11.91 -16.54 -11.31
CA ALA A 55 11.59 -17.91 -11.67
C ALA A 55 12.07 -18.92 -10.61
N GLU A 56 13.23 -18.68 -9.99
CA GLU A 56 13.71 -19.51 -8.88
C GLU A 56 12.83 -19.36 -7.65
N LEU A 57 12.41 -18.13 -7.32
CA LEU A 57 11.44 -17.90 -6.26
C LEU A 57 10.13 -18.65 -6.51
N ALA A 58 9.59 -18.58 -7.74
CA ALA A 58 8.37 -19.32 -8.09
C ALA A 58 8.51 -20.83 -7.86
N ARG A 59 9.65 -21.42 -8.23
CA ARG A 59 9.92 -22.84 -7.95
C ARG A 59 10.02 -23.13 -6.45
N ALA A 60 10.66 -22.25 -5.67
CA ALA A 60 10.81 -22.44 -4.23
C ALA A 60 9.48 -22.50 -3.49
N ILE A 61 8.49 -21.71 -3.92
CA ILE A 61 7.13 -21.73 -3.35
C ILE A 61 6.15 -22.63 -4.12
N SER A 62 6.62 -23.44 -5.08
CA SER A 62 5.77 -24.27 -5.94
C SER A 62 4.64 -23.49 -6.64
N ALA A 63 4.89 -22.24 -7.00
CA ALA A 63 3.96 -21.36 -7.71
C ALA A 63 4.27 -21.27 -9.21
N GLU A 64 3.27 -20.84 -9.98
CA GLU A 64 3.42 -20.59 -11.41
C GLU A 64 4.30 -19.33 -11.66
N PRO A 65 5.29 -19.37 -12.57
CA PRO A 65 6.21 -18.24 -12.78
C PRO A 65 5.54 -16.92 -13.17
N ALA A 66 4.46 -16.93 -13.95
CA ALA A 66 3.72 -15.71 -14.29
C ALA A 66 2.98 -15.11 -13.07
N ALA A 67 2.53 -15.92 -12.10
CA ALA A 67 1.97 -15.44 -10.84
C ALA A 67 2.99 -14.63 -10.04
N VAL A 68 4.23 -15.12 -9.90
CA VAL A 68 5.31 -14.40 -9.22
C VAL A 68 5.75 -13.16 -10.00
N ARG A 69 5.82 -13.22 -11.34
CA ARG A 69 6.08 -12.03 -12.15
C ARG A 69 4.98 -10.98 -11.98
N ARG A 70 3.72 -11.39 -11.95
CA ARG A 70 2.57 -10.50 -11.73
C ARG A 70 2.67 -9.83 -10.37
N LEU A 71 2.98 -10.60 -9.33
CA LEU A 71 3.18 -10.11 -7.98
C LEU A 71 4.29 -9.05 -7.93
N LEU A 72 5.45 -9.30 -8.54
CA LEU A 72 6.65 -8.47 -8.38
C LEU A 72 6.85 -7.41 -9.49
N SER A 73 5.92 -7.27 -10.44
CA SER A 73 6.10 -6.33 -11.57
C SER A 73 4.89 -5.42 -11.82
N LEU A 74 3.70 -5.72 -11.29
CA LEU A 74 2.53 -4.86 -11.50
C LEU A 74 2.50 -3.68 -10.51
N SER A 75 2.05 -2.53 -11.01
CA SER A 75 1.78 -1.34 -10.18
C SER A 75 0.55 -1.49 -9.28
N HIS A 76 -0.38 -2.39 -9.64
CA HIS A 76 -1.56 -2.69 -8.83
C HIS A 76 -1.58 -4.18 -8.52
N ARG A 77 -1.47 -4.51 -7.24
CA ARG A 77 -1.27 -5.87 -6.75
C ARG A 77 -2.37 -6.19 -5.74
N ASN A 78 -2.90 -7.41 -5.81
CA ASN A 78 -3.87 -7.91 -4.83
C ASN A 78 -3.49 -9.34 -4.40
N PRO A 79 -2.34 -9.54 -3.75
CA PRO A 79 -1.94 -10.84 -3.26
C PRO A 79 -2.83 -11.28 -2.09
N THR A 80 -2.95 -12.60 -1.91
CA THR A 80 -3.49 -13.13 -0.66
C THR A 80 -2.42 -13.06 0.43
N ILE A 81 -2.83 -13.03 1.71
CA ILE A 81 -1.89 -13.16 2.83
C ILE A 81 -1.10 -14.48 2.75
N GLY A 82 -1.74 -15.57 2.32
CA GLY A 82 -1.05 -16.86 2.13
C GLY A 82 0.13 -16.74 1.17
N THR A 83 -0.07 -16.09 0.03
CA THR A 83 1.01 -15.83 -0.94
C THR A 83 2.15 -15.01 -0.34
N LEU A 84 1.84 -13.98 0.46
CA LEU A 84 2.87 -13.17 1.12
C LEU A 84 3.68 -13.99 2.14
N VAL A 85 3.00 -14.84 2.91
CA VAL A 85 3.64 -15.73 3.89
C VAL A 85 4.55 -16.76 3.21
N GLU A 86 4.10 -17.39 2.13
CA GLU A 86 4.88 -18.35 1.35
C GLU A 86 6.15 -17.71 0.78
N VAL A 87 6.02 -16.53 0.15
CA VAL A 87 7.16 -15.78 -0.39
C VAL A 87 8.11 -15.37 0.73
N ALA A 88 7.60 -14.82 1.84
CA ALA A 88 8.43 -14.45 2.98
C ALA A 88 9.22 -15.64 3.52
N ALA A 89 8.59 -16.80 3.71
CA ALA A 89 9.24 -18.01 4.21
C ALA A 89 10.36 -18.48 3.27
N ALA A 90 10.14 -18.46 1.96
CA ALA A 90 11.17 -18.82 0.97
C ALA A 90 12.38 -17.86 0.97
N LEU A 91 12.19 -16.63 1.46
CA LEU A 91 13.23 -15.61 1.60
C LEU A 91 13.84 -15.54 3.02
N GLY A 92 13.49 -16.47 3.92
CA GLY A 92 13.97 -16.47 5.31
C GLY A 92 13.36 -15.36 6.17
N LEU A 93 12.21 -14.82 5.77
CA LEU A 93 11.46 -13.77 6.45
C LEU A 93 10.18 -14.33 7.10
N ARG A 94 9.55 -13.53 7.94
CA ARG A 94 8.24 -13.81 8.53
C ARG A 94 7.35 -12.58 8.48
N VAL A 95 6.05 -12.79 8.34
CA VAL A 95 5.04 -11.73 8.46
C VAL A 95 4.68 -11.56 9.94
N THR A 96 4.74 -10.33 10.45
CA THR A 96 4.40 -9.98 11.83
C THR A 96 3.44 -8.79 11.88
N LEU A 97 2.66 -8.70 12.95
CA LEU A 97 1.87 -7.52 13.27
C LEU A 97 2.66 -6.65 14.24
N GLU A 98 2.71 -5.35 13.97
CA GLU A 98 3.35 -4.36 14.83
C GLU A 98 2.33 -3.29 15.23
N PRO A 99 2.46 -2.69 16.43
CA PRO A 99 1.58 -1.60 16.82
C PRO A 99 1.77 -0.38 15.91
N LEU A 100 0.67 0.22 15.49
CA LEU A 100 0.70 1.54 14.85
C LEU A 100 1.23 2.60 15.83
N SER A 101 2.02 3.54 15.32
CA SER A 101 2.44 4.72 16.07
C SER A 101 1.22 5.55 16.52
N ALA A 102 1.42 6.46 17.47
CA ALA A 102 0.33 7.33 17.93
C ALA A 102 -0.25 8.19 16.78
N ALA A 103 0.62 8.72 15.91
CA ALA A 103 0.22 9.51 14.74
C ALA A 103 -0.55 8.67 13.71
N GLU A 104 -0.13 7.43 13.45
CA GLU A 104 -0.85 6.53 12.56
C GLU A 104 -2.20 6.11 13.15
N ARG A 105 -2.30 5.91 14.47
CA ARG A 105 -3.58 5.63 15.13
C ARG A 105 -4.57 6.77 14.99
N GLU A 106 -4.11 8.02 15.11
CA GLU A 106 -4.93 9.21 14.89
C GLU A 106 -5.41 9.32 13.43
N GLN A 107 -4.57 8.95 12.45
CA GLN A 107 -4.91 9.07 11.03
C GLN A 107 -5.67 7.87 10.46
N ILE A 108 -5.50 6.68 11.03
CA ILE A 108 -6.05 5.44 10.51
C ILE A 108 -7.10 4.89 11.47
N THR A 109 -6.69 4.55 12.69
CA THR A 109 -7.55 3.82 13.63
C THR A 109 -8.75 4.66 14.05
N GLU A 110 -8.54 5.93 14.38
CA GLU A 110 -9.60 6.80 14.88
C GLU A 110 -10.68 7.07 13.81
N PRO A 111 -10.35 7.51 12.58
CA PRO A 111 -11.32 7.64 11.50
C PRO A 111 -12.09 6.36 11.19
N LEU A 112 -11.43 5.21 11.22
CA LEU A 112 -12.10 3.93 10.99
C LEU A 112 -13.13 3.59 12.08
N ARG A 113 -12.80 3.87 13.34
CA ARG A 113 -13.64 3.54 14.49
C ARG A 113 -14.80 4.52 14.68
N THR A 114 -14.54 5.82 14.53
CA THR A 114 -15.54 6.86 14.84
C THR A 114 -16.23 7.40 13.61
N GLY A 115 -15.67 7.20 12.42
CA GLY A 115 -16.16 7.81 11.19
C GLY A 115 -15.98 9.33 11.18
N ARG A 116 -14.99 9.85 11.92
CA ARG A 116 -14.68 11.28 12.00
C ARG A 116 -13.20 11.54 11.86
N SER A 117 -12.85 12.72 11.39
CA SER A 117 -11.50 13.25 11.36
C SER A 117 -11.53 14.70 11.82
N ASP A 118 -10.73 15.04 12.82
CA ASP A 118 -10.66 16.41 13.36
C ASP A 118 -9.91 17.36 12.40
N VAL A 119 -9.22 16.81 11.40
CA VAL A 119 -8.46 17.54 10.38
C VAL A 119 -8.56 16.88 8.99
N PRO A 120 -9.74 16.91 8.33
CA PRO A 120 -9.95 16.22 7.04
C PRO A 120 -8.94 16.62 5.95
N GLY A 121 -8.53 17.89 5.88
CA GLY A 121 -7.53 18.34 4.91
C GLY A 121 -6.11 17.81 5.17
N ARG A 122 -5.70 17.61 6.43
CA ARG A 122 -4.41 16.97 6.77
C ARG A 122 -4.46 15.48 6.45
N LEU A 123 -5.58 14.84 6.77
CA LEU A 123 -5.82 13.43 6.48
C LEU A 123 -5.83 13.17 4.97
N ALA A 124 -6.50 14.03 4.19
CA ALA A 124 -6.54 14.00 2.73
C ALA A 124 -5.13 13.96 2.14
N ARG A 125 -4.27 14.92 2.55
CA ARG A 125 -2.89 15.00 2.07
C ARG A 125 -2.07 13.79 2.48
N ALA A 126 -2.09 13.43 3.77
CA ALA A 126 -1.31 12.30 4.28
C ALA A 126 -1.69 10.98 3.59
N LEU A 127 -2.98 10.70 3.44
CA LEU A 127 -3.45 9.46 2.82
C LEU A 127 -3.27 9.45 1.30
N HIS A 128 -3.35 10.60 0.64
CA HIS A 128 -3.12 10.71 -0.80
C HIS A 128 -1.63 10.59 -1.14
N GLU A 129 -0.75 11.21 -0.35
CA GLU A 129 0.71 11.04 -0.48
C GLU A 129 1.12 9.57 -0.29
N LYS A 130 0.44 8.83 0.59
CA LYS A 130 0.61 7.38 0.76
C LYS A 130 0.09 6.58 -0.45
N ARG A 131 -0.94 7.10 -1.14
CA ARG A 131 -1.62 6.45 -2.27
C ARG A 131 -0.96 6.72 -3.61
N GLU A 132 -0.27 7.84 -3.77
CA GLU A 132 0.59 8.11 -4.91
C GLU A 132 1.97 7.53 -4.59
N PRO A 133 2.30 6.31 -5.04
CA PRO A 133 3.68 5.88 -4.92
C PRO A 133 4.52 6.94 -5.64
N ARG A 134 5.71 7.26 -5.10
CA ARG A 134 6.73 8.02 -5.84
C ARG A 134 6.70 7.49 -7.26
N ARG A 135 6.22 8.29 -8.22
CA ARG A 135 6.35 8.07 -9.67
C ARG A 135 7.84 8.08 -9.96
N SER A 136 8.56 7.06 -9.50
CA SER A 136 9.99 6.94 -9.62
C SER A 136 10.23 6.34 -10.98
N LYS A 137 10.55 7.25 -11.90
CA LYS A 137 11.61 7.07 -12.89
C LYS A 137 11.63 5.68 -13.53
N VAL A 138 10.93 5.58 -14.65
CA VAL A 138 11.42 4.78 -15.77
C VAL A 138 12.79 5.35 -16.14
N VAL A 139 13.85 4.75 -15.63
CA VAL A 139 15.22 4.96 -16.10
C VAL A 139 15.88 3.58 -16.16
N GLY A 140 16.24 3.19 -17.38
CA GLY A 140 17.17 2.09 -17.68
C GLY A 140 16.50 0.77 -18.00
#